data_AF-A0A2M7U291-F1
#
_entry.id   AF-A0A2M7U291-F1
#
_cell.length_a   1.000
_cell.length_b   1.000
_cell.length_c   1.000
_cell.angle_alpha   90.00
_cell.angle_beta   90.00
_cell.angle_gamma   90.00
#
_symmetry.space_group_name_H-M   'P 1'
#
loop_
_entity.id
_entity.type
_entity.pdbx_description
1 polymer ?
#
loop_
_entity_poly.entity_id
_entity_poly.type
_entity_poly.pdbx_seq_one_letter_code
_entity_poly.pdbx_strand_id
1 'polypeptide(L)'
;MMTGTSADGLDLCLVEFSGTTRFPTFEVLESTTCPLPSHFSDAFKRPLELTVSTATNLSFRLGEWYANQLISTKWKFDLIASHGQTLVHAPPQYTLQIGEPGFMAEQLKTPVVFDFRSQDVVLGGQGAPLIPVVDEFLFRDETEVRAALNIGGIANITLLPTKAVSRPIIAWDTGPGNTLIDRAMATWTQGAEAFDRDGAQARKGVVNQTLLGWLNANPYCSKMP
;
A
#
# COMPACT_ATOMS: atom_id res chain seq x y z
N MET A 1 7.01 7.17 2.76
CA MET A 1 6.42 7.46 1.44
C MET A 1 6.00 6.17 0.75
N MET A 2 4.91 6.19 -0.01
CA MET A 2 4.40 5.02 -0.71
C MET A 2 3.64 5.38 -1.99
N THR A 3 3.71 4.50 -2.98
CA THR A 3 2.72 4.44 -4.07
C THR A 3 1.93 3.14 -3.90
N GLY A 4 0.61 3.27 -3.76
CA GLY A 4 -0.28 2.13 -3.60
C GLY A 4 -0.37 1.28 -4.87
N THR A 5 -0.97 0.09 -4.75
CA THR A 5 -1.28 -0.75 -5.92
C THR A 5 -2.32 -0.12 -6.86
N SER A 6 -3.08 0.87 -6.38
CA SER A 6 -3.95 1.73 -7.18
C SER A 6 -3.17 2.57 -8.20
N ALA A 7 -1.87 2.80 -7.98
CA ALA A 7 -0.99 3.57 -8.86
C ALA A 7 -1.57 4.95 -9.25
N ASP A 8 -2.25 5.59 -8.31
CA ASP A 8 -2.95 6.87 -8.46
C ASP A 8 -2.12 8.05 -7.93
N GLY A 9 -1.32 7.83 -6.89
CA GLY A 9 -0.50 8.86 -6.29
C GLY A 9 0.68 8.34 -5.48
N LEU A 10 1.58 9.28 -5.17
CA LEU A 10 2.64 9.16 -4.18
C LEU A 10 2.20 9.85 -2.91
N ASP A 11 2.01 9.07 -1.85
CA ASP A 11 1.74 9.58 -0.52
C ASP A 11 3.05 9.89 0.21
N LEU A 12 3.17 11.13 0.66
CA LEU A 12 4.28 11.67 1.44
C LEU A 12 3.76 12.06 2.82
N CYS A 13 4.49 11.65 3.85
CA CYS A 13 4.19 11.97 5.24
C CYS A 13 5.51 12.27 5.94
N LEU A 14 5.67 13.51 6.41
CA LEU A 14 6.77 13.95 7.25
C LEU A 14 6.40 13.69 8.69
N VAL A 15 7.20 12.86 9.35
CA VAL A 15 6.94 12.41 10.71
C VAL A 15 8.15 12.72 11.57
N GLU A 16 7.93 13.40 12.68
CA GLU A 16 8.93 13.53 13.74
C GLU A 16 8.77 12.34 14.69
N PHE A 17 9.84 11.58 14.88
CA PHE A 17 9.88 10.50 15.86
C PHE A 17 10.68 10.94 17.08
N SER A 18 10.17 10.60 18.26
CA SER A 18 10.80 10.83 19.57
C SER A 18 10.70 9.57 20.44
N GLY A 19 11.31 9.59 21.62
CA GLY A 19 11.25 8.47 22.56
C GLY A 19 12.34 7.42 22.32
N THR A 20 12.04 6.16 22.62
CA THR A 20 13.00 5.05 22.50
C THR A 20 12.60 4.10 21.37
N THR A 21 13.52 3.28 20.88
CA THR A 21 13.20 2.23 19.89
C THR A 21 12.10 1.27 20.35
N ARG A 22 11.92 1.08 21.67
CA ARG A 22 10.86 0.22 22.22
C ARG A 22 9.53 0.95 22.42
N PHE A 23 9.59 2.26 22.65
CA PHE A 23 8.43 3.11 22.88
C PHE A 23 8.63 4.41 22.10
N PRO A 24 8.52 4.35 20.77
CA PRO A 24 8.57 5.57 19.98
C PRO A 24 7.32 6.39 20.28
N THR A 25 7.42 7.70 20.18
CA THR A 25 6.27 8.59 19.98
C THR A 25 6.46 9.25 18.63
N PHE A 26 5.37 9.68 18.00
CA PHE A 26 5.47 10.35 16.72
C PHE A 26 4.49 11.50 16.61
N GLU A 27 4.86 12.48 15.80
CA GLU A 27 4.00 13.58 15.37
C GLU A 27 4.04 13.65 13.84
N VAL A 28 2.86 13.68 13.22
CA VAL A 28 2.75 13.95 11.78
C VAL A 28 2.85 15.46 11.59
N LEU A 29 3.99 15.93 11.09
CA LEU A 29 4.23 17.35 10.87
C LEU A 29 3.49 17.85 9.62
N GLU A 30 3.62 17.12 8.51
CA GLU A 30 3.01 17.46 7.24
C GLU A 30 2.72 16.19 6.42
N SER A 31 1.68 16.23 5.59
CA SER A 31 1.37 15.15 4.65
C SER A 31 0.83 15.70 3.34
N THR A 32 1.17 15.07 2.23
CA THR A 32 0.65 15.42 0.90
C THR A 32 0.60 14.21 -0.01
N THR A 33 -0.23 14.27 -1.03
CA THR A 33 -0.31 13.25 -2.09
C THR A 33 -0.02 13.91 -3.42
N CYS A 34 1.00 13.41 -4.12
CA CYS A 34 1.36 13.86 -5.46
C CYS A 34 0.73 12.92 -6.50
N PRO A 35 -0.11 13.42 -7.43
CA PRO A 35 -0.68 12.57 -8.48
C PRO A 35 0.41 11.87 -9.29
N LEU A 36 0.26 10.56 -9.49
CA LEU A 36 1.22 9.78 -10.26
C LEU A 36 1.05 10.11 -11.75
N PRO A 37 2.10 10.51 -12.48
CA PRO A 37 2.00 10.76 -13.91
C PRO A 37 1.49 9.53 -14.68
N SER A 38 0.60 9.76 -15.66
CA SER A 38 -0.10 8.68 -16.38
C SER A 38 0.85 7.63 -16.97
N HIS A 39 1.99 8.05 -17.52
CA HIS A 39 2.98 7.14 -18.08
C HIS A 39 3.56 6.12 -17.09
N PHE A 40 3.60 6.42 -15.79
CA PHE A 40 3.94 5.44 -14.76
C PHE A 40 2.75 4.52 -14.49
N SER A 41 1.57 5.09 -14.22
CA SER A 41 0.36 4.31 -13.93
C SER A 41 0.01 3.33 -15.06
N ASP A 42 0.22 3.72 -16.32
CA ASP A 42 -0.03 2.90 -17.50
C ASP A 42 0.93 1.71 -17.60
N ALA A 43 2.20 1.91 -17.23
CA ALA A 43 3.19 0.84 -17.17
C ALA A 43 2.87 -0.17 -16.06
N PHE A 44 2.26 0.28 -14.97
CA PHE A 44 1.87 -0.58 -13.84
C PHE A 44 0.58 -1.37 -14.07
N LYS A 45 -0.21 -1.07 -15.11
CA LYS A 45 -1.43 -1.83 -15.45
C LYS A 45 -1.14 -3.27 -15.89
N ARG A 46 0.04 -3.53 -16.45
CA ARG A 46 0.43 -4.84 -17.01
C ARG A 46 1.86 -5.18 -16.61
N PRO A 47 2.14 -5.34 -15.30
CA PRO A 47 3.51 -5.48 -14.82
C PRO A 47 4.17 -6.78 -15.30
N LEU A 48 3.37 -7.83 -15.55
CA LEU A 48 3.84 -9.12 -16.06
C LEU A 48 4.25 -9.08 -17.55
N GLU A 49 3.91 -8.02 -18.28
CA GLU A 49 4.33 -7.82 -19.67
C GLU A 49 5.64 -7.04 -19.78
N LEU A 50 6.19 -6.55 -18.65
CA LEU A 50 7.42 -5.77 -18.65
C LEU A 50 8.65 -6.68 -18.82
N THR A 51 9.53 -6.28 -19.73
CA THR A 51 10.87 -6.88 -19.81
C THR A 51 11.73 -6.40 -18.64
N VAL A 52 12.80 -7.14 -18.31
CA VAL A 52 13.77 -6.71 -17.30
C VAL A 52 14.31 -5.31 -17.60
N SER A 53 14.68 -5.03 -18.85
CA SER A 53 15.19 -3.71 -19.25
C SER A 53 14.16 -2.60 -19.02
N THR A 54 12.89 -2.86 -19.37
CA THR A 54 11.80 -1.90 -19.17
C THR A 54 11.53 -1.66 -17.68
N ALA A 55 11.46 -2.72 -16.86
CA ALA A 55 11.25 -2.62 -15.43
C ALA A 55 12.41 -1.87 -14.73
N THR A 56 13.66 -2.13 -15.12
CA THR A 56 14.84 -1.42 -14.62
C THR A 56 14.78 0.07 -14.99
N ASN A 57 14.52 0.41 -16.25
CA ASN A 57 14.38 1.81 -16.66
C ASN A 57 13.27 2.53 -15.88
N LEU A 58 12.13 1.85 -15.70
CA LEU A 58 11.00 2.36 -14.95
C LEU A 58 11.36 2.62 -13.49
N SER A 59 12.13 1.72 -12.86
CA SER A 59 12.63 1.89 -11.48
C SER A 59 13.47 3.16 -11.31
N PHE A 60 14.41 3.41 -12.23
CA PHE A 60 15.25 4.62 -12.21
C PHE A 60 14.43 5.89 -12.39
N ARG A 61 13.55 5.92 -13.40
CA ARG A 61 12.68 7.07 -13.66
C ARG A 61 11.74 7.36 -12.48
N LEU A 62 11.25 6.31 -11.84
CA LEU A 62 10.38 6.45 -10.68
C LEU A 62 11.15 6.98 -9.46
N GLY A 63 12.37 6.49 -9.22
CA GLY A 63 13.26 7.02 -8.18
C GLY A 63 13.61 8.50 -8.40
N GLU A 64 13.88 8.89 -9.65
CA GLU A 64 14.07 10.30 -10.01
C GLU A 64 12.83 11.15 -9.76
N TRP A 65 11.66 10.65 -10.17
CA TRP A 65 10.41 11.35 -9.94
C TRP A 65 10.12 11.51 -8.44
N TYR A 66 10.32 10.46 -7.63
CA TYR A 66 10.19 10.51 -6.17
C TYR A 66 11.10 11.55 -5.53
N ALA A 67 12.37 11.58 -5.91
CA ALA A 67 13.31 12.54 -5.37
C ALA A 67 12.93 13.98 -5.73
N ASN A 68 12.47 14.21 -6.96
CA ASN A 68 11.96 15.52 -7.37
C ASN A 68 10.69 15.94 -6.59
N GLN A 69 9.81 15.00 -6.24
CA GLN A 69 8.66 15.30 -5.36
C GLN A 69 9.12 15.65 -3.94
N LEU A 70 10.12 14.96 -3.39
CA LEU A 70 10.66 15.30 -2.07
C LEU A 70 11.35 16.67 -2.08
N ILE A 71 12.10 17.02 -3.13
CA ILE A 71 12.71 18.36 -3.26
C ILE A 71 11.64 19.45 -3.28
N SER A 72 10.52 19.23 -3.99
CA SER A 72 9.47 20.24 -4.12
C SER A 72 8.77 20.54 -2.78
N THR A 73 8.74 19.58 -1.86
CA THR A 73 8.19 19.78 -0.50
C THR A 73 9.00 20.78 0.33
N LYS A 74 10.31 20.91 0.05
CA LYS A 74 11.28 21.67 0.87
C LYS A 74 11.36 21.20 2.33
N TRP A 75 10.85 20.02 2.63
CA TRP A 75 10.94 19.42 3.95
C TRP A 75 12.39 19.10 4.31
N LYS A 76 12.67 19.11 5.61
CA LYS A 76 13.95 18.64 6.16
C LYS A 76 13.69 17.31 6.85
N PHE A 77 14.51 16.32 6.54
CA PHE A 77 14.37 14.97 7.06
C PHE A 77 15.75 14.33 7.13
N ASP A 78 15.95 13.47 8.14
CA ASP A 78 17.22 12.77 8.34
C ASP A 78 17.23 11.37 7.71
N LEU A 79 16.04 10.88 7.31
CA LEU A 79 15.82 9.53 6.78
C LEU A 79 14.63 9.52 5.83
N ILE A 80 14.72 8.72 4.76
CA ILE A 80 13.59 8.44 3.88
C ILE A 80 13.23 6.96 4.00
N ALA A 81 11.99 6.67 4.37
CA ALA A 81 11.40 5.33 4.29
C ALA A 81 10.54 5.23 3.03
N SER A 82 10.99 4.49 2.02
CA SER A 82 10.30 4.36 0.73
C SER A 82 9.82 2.93 0.51
N HIS A 83 8.50 2.75 0.42
CA HIS A 83 7.93 1.47 0.02
C HIS A 83 8.20 1.18 -1.47
N GLY A 84 8.28 2.21 -2.30
CA GLY A 84 8.28 2.08 -3.76
C GLY A 84 6.91 1.70 -4.33
N GLN A 85 6.92 1.32 -5.60
CA GLN A 85 5.76 0.76 -6.31
C GLN A 85 5.92 -0.75 -6.42
N THR A 86 4.93 -1.51 -5.97
CA THR A 86 4.89 -2.97 -6.18
C THR A 86 4.64 -3.28 -7.66
N LEU A 87 5.54 -4.04 -8.29
CA LEU A 87 5.32 -4.63 -9.62
C LEU A 87 4.77 -6.06 -9.52
N VAL A 88 5.35 -6.87 -8.62
CA VAL A 88 4.95 -8.26 -8.44
C VAL A 88 4.96 -8.61 -6.96
N HIS A 89 3.98 -9.41 -6.53
CA HIS A 89 3.89 -9.92 -5.17
C HIS A 89 3.33 -11.35 -5.22
N ALA A 90 4.20 -12.33 -4.98
CA ALA A 90 3.90 -13.76 -5.01
C ALA A 90 4.57 -14.46 -3.81
N PRO A 91 4.14 -14.17 -2.58
CA PRO A 91 4.67 -14.87 -1.41
C PRO A 91 4.23 -16.34 -1.38
N PRO A 92 5.02 -17.23 -0.74
CA PRO A 92 6.31 -16.97 -0.08
C PRO A 92 7.50 -16.92 -1.06
N GLN A 93 7.29 -16.95 -2.38
CA GLN A 93 8.40 -17.12 -3.32
C GLN A 93 9.19 -15.82 -3.53
N TYR A 94 8.52 -14.72 -3.86
CA TYR A 94 9.18 -13.46 -4.17
C TYR A 94 8.23 -12.27 -4.16
N THR A 95 8.82 -11.08 -4.04
CA THR A 95 8.14 -9.81 -4.26
C THR A 95 9.11 -8.82 -4.88
N LEU A 96 8.59 -7.85 -5.64
CA LEU A 96 9.39 -6.80 -6.26
C LEU A 96 8.70 -5.45 -6.08
N GLN A 97 9.41 -4.53 -5.44
CA GLN A 97 9.09 -3.11 -5.41
C GLN A 97 10.16 -2.36 -6.20
N ILE A 98 9.75 -1.34 -6.95
CA ILE A 98 10.65 -0.49 -7.72
C ILE A 98 10.58 0.98 -7.28
N GLY A 99 11.57 1.76 -7.73
CA GLY A 99 11.81 3.14 -7.30
C GLY A 99 13.21 3.23 -6.74
N GLU A 100 14.19 3.45 -7.63
CA GLU A 100 15.62 3.31 -7.37
C GLU A 100 16.09 4.10 -6.13
N PRO A 101 16.37 3.43 -4.98
CA PRO A 101 16.70 4.12 -3.74
C PRO A 101 18.09 4.75 -3.78
N GLY A 102 19.03 4.20 -4.55
CA GLY A 102 20.36 4.77 -4.69
C GLY A 102 20.34 6.13 -5.38
N PHE A 103 19.48 6.30 -6.39
CA PHE A 103 19.25 7.59 -7.04
C PHE A 103 18.70 8.61 -6.04
N MET A 104 17.67 8.23 -5.28
CA MET A 104 17.09 9.09 -4.25
C MET A 104 18.11 9.51 -3.20
N ALA A 105 18.90 8.57 -2.68
CA ALA A 105 19.91 8.83 -1.66
C ALA A 105 20.98 9.78 -2.17
N GLU A 106 21.46 9.59 -3.40
CA GLU A 106 22.49 10.43 -4.00
C GLU A 106 21.98 11.84 -4.30
N GLN A 107 20.75 11.99 -4.80
CA GLN A 107 20.19 13.31 -5.12
C GLN A 107 19.80 14.10 -3.86
N LEU A 108 19.22 13.44 -2.86
CA LEU A 108 18.71 14.09 -1.64
C LEU A 108 19.76 14.18 -0.53
N LYS A 109 20.92 13.54 -0.68
CA LYS A 109 21.99 13.46 0.33
C LYS A 109 21.47 12.98 1.68
N THR A 110 20.51 12.05 1.64
CA THR A 110 19.80 11.51 2.80
C THR A 110 19.76 9.99 2.69
N PRO A 111 19.99 9.23 3.77
CA PRO A 111 19.81 7.79 3.78
C PRO A 111 18.38 7.37 3.38
N VAL A 112 18.27 6.34 2.55
CA VAL A 112 16.99 5.78 2.08
C VAL A 112 16.88 4.33 2.56
N VAL A 113 15.84 4.03 3.33
CA VAL A 113 15.42 2.67 3.68
C VAL A 113 14.34 2.24 2.70
N PHE A 114 14.55 1.09 2.07
CA PHE A 114 13.73 0.55 1.00
C PHE A 114 13.59 -0.98 1.17
N ASP A 115 12.69 -1.59 0.39
CA ASP A 115 12.53 -3.05 0.28
C ASP A 115 12.00 -3.77 1.54
N PHE A 116 11.03 -3.15 2.22
CA PHE A 116 10.46 -3.69 3.46
C PHE A 116 9.83 -5.08 3.30
N ARG A 117 9.20 -5.38 2.16
CA ARG A 117 8.48 -6.64 1.97
C ARG A 117 9.40 -7.82 1.73
N SER A 118 10.49 -7.64 1.00
CA SER A 118 11.43 -8.73 0.71
C SER A 118 12.07 -9.26 1.99
N GLN A 119 12.37 -8.38 2.96
CA GLN A 119 12.89 -8.80 4.26
C GLN A 119 11.92 -9.74 4.99
N ASP A 120 10.62 -9.44 4.99
CA ASP A 120 9.61 -10.29 5.61
C ASP A 120 9.48 -11.64 4.87
N VAL A 121 9.47 -11.64 3.53
CA VAL A 121 9.44 -12.87 2.71
C VAL A 121 10.67 -13.75 2.98
N VAL A 122 11.86 -13.17 3.08
CA VAL A 122 13.11 -13.89 3.39
C VAL A 122 13.05 -14.54 4.78
N LEU A 123 12.36 -13.91 5.74
CA LEU A 123 12.13 -14.46 7.08
C LEU A 123 10.97 -15.48 7.13
N GLY A 124 10.39 -15.85 5.99
CA GLY A 124 9.30 -16.82 5.89
C GLY A 124 7.89 -16.23 6.02
N GLY A 125 7.78 -14.91 6.08
CA GLY A 125 6.52 -14.17 6.07
C GLY A 125 5.88 -14.06 4.68
N GLN A 126 4.78 -13.33 4.60
CA GLN A 126 4.04 -13.12 3.34
C GLN A 126 4.44 -11.81 2.63
N GLY A 127 5.26 -10.96 3.23
CA GLY A 127 5.57 -9.62 2.74
C GLY A 127 4.39 -8.65 2.80
N ALA A 128 3.27 -9.06 3.37
CA ALA A 128 2.02 -8.30 3.48
C ALA A 128 1.03 -8.96 4.46
N PRO A 129 0.14 -8.18 5.10
CA PRO A 129 0.28 -6.74 5.32
C PRO A 129 1.38 -6.47 6.36
N LEU A 130 2.22 -5.45 6.15
CA LEU A 130 3.23 -5.02 7.13
C LEU A 130 2.67 -4.04 8.17
N ILE A 131 1.43 -3.57 7.97
CA ILE A 131 0.74 -2.62 8.83
C ILE A 131 0.39 -3.13 10.25
N PRO A 132 0.26 -4.44 10.57
CA PRO A 132 -0.20 -4.87 11.89
C PRO A 132 0.66 -4.37 13.06
N VAL A 133 1.97 -4.19 12.86
CA VAL A 133 2.87 -3.60 13.86
C VAL A 133 2.50 -2.14 14.15
N VAL A 134 2.12 -1.40 13.11
CA VAL A 134 1.65 -0.01 13.23
C VAL A 134 0.26 0.02 13.86
N ASP A 135 -0.66 -0.86 13.43
CA ASP A 135 -2.00 -0.95 14.01
C ASP A 135 -1.96 -1.32 15.49
N GLU A 136 -1.06 -2.21 15.89
CA GLU A 136 -0.81 -2.51 17.30
C GLU A 136 -0.39 -1.25 18.06
N PHE A 137 0.60 -0.55 17.53
CA PHE A 137 1.15 0.62 18.18
C PHE A 137 0.11 1.75 18.31
N LEU A 138 -0.71 1.97 17.28
CA LEU A 138 -1.69 3.06 17.22
C LEU A 138 -2.99 2.73 17.95
N PHE A 139 -3.49 1.51 17.79
CA PHE A 139 -4.88 1.20 18.10
C PHE A 139 -5.03 0.17 19.21
N ARG A 140 -3.99 -0.56 19.63
CA ARG A 140 -4.15 -1.58 20.67
C ARG A 140 -4.50 -0.95 22.03
N ASP A 141 -5.64 -1.37 22.57
CA ASP A 141 -6.23 -0.82 23.79
C ASP A 141 -5.99 -1.72 25.01
N GLU A 142 -6.05 -1.15 26.22
CA GLU A 142 -5.96 -1.90 27.47
C GLU A 142 -7.21 -2.77 27.71
N THR A 143 -8.38 -2.29 27.29
CA THR A 143 -9.70 -2.83 27.66
C THR A 143 -10.55 -3.25 26.47
N GLU A 144 -10.30 -2.71 25.28
CA GLU A 144 -11.10 -2.98 24.09
C GLU A 144 -10.38 -3.90 23.08
N VAL A 145 -11.14 -4.85 22.53
CA VAL A 145 -10.73 -5.54 21.30
C VAL A 145 -11.05 -4.62 20.13
N ARG A 146 -10.08 -4.38 19.26
CA ARG A 146 -10.22 -3.50 18.10
C ARG A 146 -9.91 -4.22 16.80
N ALA A 147 -10.46 -3.68 15.72
CA ALA A 147 -10.15 -4.10 14.37
C ALA A 147 -9.80 -2.87 13.54
N ALA A 148 -8.66 -2.90 12.85
CA ALA A 148 -8.30 -1.91 11.85
C ALA A 148 -8.60 -2.49 10.47
N LEU A 149 -9.51 -1.87 9.72
CA LEU A 149 -9.90 -2.29 8.37
C LEU A 149 -9.46 -1.24 7.36
N ASN A 150 -8.51 -1.61 6.50
CA ASN A 150 -8.10 -0.82 5.36
C ASN A 150 -8.84 -1.29 4.10
N ILE A 151 -9.44 -0.37 3.35
CA ILE A 151 -10.14 -0.65 2.09
C ILE A 151 -9.42 0.07 0.95
N GLY A 152 -8.26 -0.46 0.56
CA GLY A 152 -7.53 -0.03 -0.63
C GLY A 152 -7.98 -0.78 -1.88
N GLY A 153 -7.08 -0.99 -2.85
CA GLY A 153 -7.34 -1.90 -3.97
C GLY A 153 -7.67 -3.33 -3.50
N ILE A 154 -6.90 -3.82 -2.53
CA ILE A 154 -7.16 -5.01 -1.70
C ILE A 154 -7.53 -4.54 -0.30
N ALA A 155 -8.56 -5.15 0.29
CA ALA A 155 -8.98 -4.86 1.65
C ALA A 155 -8.27 -5.79 2.63
N ASN A 156 -7.76 -5.26 3.74
CA ASN A 156 -7.10 -6.04 4.78
C ASN A 156 -7.56 -5.61 6.17
N ILE A 157 -7.52 -6.56 7.10
CA ILE A 157 -7.94 -6.36 8.48
C ILE A 157 -6.84 -6.80 9.44
N THR A 158 -6.63 -6.02 10.49
CA THR A 158 -5.83 -6.40 11.66
C THR A 158 -6.75 -6.52 12.86
N LEU A 159 -6.76 -7.68 13.53
CA LEU A 159 -7.47 -7.88 14.80
C LEU A 159 -6.51 -7.70 15.98
N LEU A 160 -6.87 -6.77 16.85
CA LEU A 160 -6.07 -6.32 17.99
C LEU A 160 -6.74 -6.77 19.29
N PRO A 161 -6.21 -7.82 19.97
CA PRO A 161 -6.68 -8.16 21.30
C PRO A 161 -6.25 -7.08 22.31
N THR A 162 -6.99 -7.00 23.41
CA THR A 162 -6.63 -6.14 24.55
C THR A 162 -5.20 -6.42 25.02
N LYS A 163 -4.49 -5.40 25.52
CA LYS A 163 -3.14 -5.59 26.11
C LYS A 163 -3.12 -6.54 27.31
N ALA A 164 -4.23 -6.64 28.04
CA ALA A 164 -4.40 -7.57 29.16
C ALA A 164 -4.39 -9.06 28.75
N VAL A 165 -4.62 -9.36 27.47
CA VAL A 165 -4.75 -10.74 26.96
C VAL A 165 -3.55 -11.07 26.08
N SER A 166 -2.85 -12.15 26.43
CA SER A 166 -1.78 -12.73 25.61
C SER A 166 -2.39 -13.55 24.46
N ARG A 167 -2.92 -12.85 23.46
CA ARG A 167 -3.33 -13.43 22.17
C ARG A 167 -2.49 -12.80 21.06
N PRO A 168 -2.17 -13.56 20.00
CA PRO A 168 -1.47 -13.01 18.85
C PRO A 168 -2.37 -11.98 18.17
N ILE A 169 -1.73 -10.93 17.65
CA ILE A 169 -2.35 -10.08 16.63
C ILE A 169 -2.38 -10.89 15.34
N ILE A 170 -3.53 -10.90 14.69
CA ILE A 170 -3.73 -11.60 13.42
C ILE A 170 -4.17 -10.58 12.39
N ALA A 171 -3.62 -10.69 11.19
CA ALA A 171 -3.97 -9.81 10.10
C ALA A 171 -3.91 -10.58 8.78
N TRP A 172 -4.81 -10.22 7.88
CA TRP A 172 -4.89 -10.85 6.57
C TRP A 172 -5.61 -9.95 5.56
N ASP A 173 -5.35 -10.23 4.30
CA ASP A 173 -6.12 -9.68 3.19
C ASP A 173 -7.48 -10.39 3.14
N THR A 174 -8.57 -9.62 3.21
CA THR A 174 -9.95 -10.13 3.15
C THR A 174 -10.41 -10.41 1.73
N GLY A 175 -9.74 -9.83 0.73
CA GLY A 175 -10.09 -9.93 -0.69
C GLY A 175 -10.09 -8.56 -1.38
N PRO A 176 -10.79 -8.41 -2.52
CA PRO A 176 -10.83 -7.15 -3.24
C PRO A 176 -11.52 -6.05 -2.40
N GLY A 177 -10.87 -4.89 -2.32
CA GLY A 177 -11.50 -3.65 -1.84
C GLY A 177 -12.09 -2.90 -3.02
N ASN A 178 -11.43 -1.81 -3.44
CA ASN A 178 -11.91 -0.94 -4.52
C ASN A 178 -11.52 -1.44 -5.93
N THR A 179 -10.54 -2.35 -6.08
CA THR A 179 -9.97 -2.68 -7.40
C THR A 179 -11.01 -3.12 -8.45
N LEU A 180 -12.01 -3.92 -8.04
CA LEU A 180 -13.08 -4.37 -8.94
C LEU A 180 -14.11 -3.28 -9.22
N ILE A 181 -14.38 -2.42 -8.23
CA ILE A 181 -15.31 -1.29 -8.34
C ILE A 181 -14.73 -0.26 -9.32
N ASP A 182 -13.48 0.10 -9.13
CA ASP A 182 -12.74 1.05 -9.98
C ASP A 182 -12.67 0.53 -11.42
N ARG A 183 -12.38 -0.76 -11.60
CA ARG A 183 -12.37 -1.40 -12.92
C ARG A 183 -13.76 -1.38 -13.57
N ALA A 184 -14.82 -1.66 -12.82
CA ALA A 184 -16.19 -1.61 -13.32
C ALA A 184 -16.60 -0.19 -13.73
N MET A 185 -16.28 0.82 -12.91
CA MET A 185 -16.52 2.23 -13.19
C MET A 185 -15.79 2.68 -14.46
N ALA A 186 -14.48 2.47 -14.53
CA ALA A 186 -13.69 2.82 -15.70
C ALA A 186 -14.20 2.13 -16.98
N THR A 187 -14.66 0.88 -16.87
CA THR A 187 -15.24 0.16 -18.03
C THR A 187 -16.59 0.75 -18.44
N TRP A 188 -17.49 0.99 -17.48
CA TRP A 188 -18.83 1.47 -17.74
C TRP A 188 -18.87 2.91 -18.28
N THR A 189 -18.03 3.79 -17.73
CA THR A 189 -17.94 5.19 -18.14
C THR A 189 -16.92 5.42 -19.27
N GLN A 190 -16.37 4.35 -19.86
CA GLN A 190 -15.34 4.44 -20.92
C GLN A 190 -14.13 5.30 -20.52
N GLY A 191 -13.70 5.18 -19.26
CA GLY A 191 -12.55 5.90 -18.70
C GLY A 191 -12.84 7.32 -18.21
N ALA A 192 -14.08 7.82 -18.31
CA ALA A 192 -14.43 9.14 -17.78
C ALA A 192 -14.32 9.25 -16.25
N GLU A 193 -14.63 8.17 -15.52
CA GLU A 193 -14.48 8.08 -14.07
C GLU A 193 -13.58 6.89 -13.71
N ALA A 194 -12.63 7.11 -12.80
CA ALA A 194 -11.68 6.08 -12.36
C ALA A 194 -12.21 5.24 -11.19
N PHE A 195 -13.16 5.76 -10.40
CA PHE A 195 -13.74 5.11 -9.22
C PHE A 195 -15.16 5.64 -8.96
N ASP A 196 -15.94 4.94 -8.11
CA ASP A 196 -17.29 5.38 -7.74
C ASP A 196 -17.23 6.41 -6.61
N ARG A 197 -17.25 7.69 -6.97
CA ARG A 197 -17.14 8.77 -5.99
C ARG A 197 -18.26 8.70 -4.96
N ASP A 198 -17.85 8.61 -3.71
CA ASP A 198 -18.73 8.46 -2.54
C ASP A 198 -19.69 7.27 -2.64
N GLY A 199 -19.49 6.29 -3.53
CA GLY A 199 -20.46 5.20 -3.75
C GLY A 199 -21.77 5.66 -4.43
N ALA A 200 -21.74 6.77 -5.18
CA ALA A 200 -22.92 7.40 -5.75
C ALA A 200 -23.62 6.54 -6.81
N GLN A 201 -22.89 5.73 -7.56
CA GLN A 201 -23.44 4.82 -8.57
C GLN A 201 -23.94 3.53 -7.92
N ALA A 202 -23.15 2.93 -7.04
CA ALA A 202 -23.51 1.72 -6.32
C ALA A 202 -24.82 1.87 -5.53
N ARG A 203 -25.03 3.03 -4.87
CA ARG A 203 -26.28 3.32 -4.12
C ARG A 203 -27.55 3.35 -4.97
N LYS A 204 -27.44 3.62 -6.26
CA LYS A 204 -28.60 3.63 -7.19
C LYS A 204 -28.92 2.24 -7.72
N GLY A 205 -27.96 1.31 -7.61
CA GLY A 205 -28.09 -0.05 -8.12
C GLY A 205 -28.87 -0.97 -7.19
N VAL A 206 -29.16 -2.16 -7.71
CA VAL A 206 -29.68 -3.28 -6.93
C VAL A 206 -28.68 -4.43 -7.04
N VAL A 207 -28.30 -5.01 -5.90
CA VAL A 207 -27.33 -6.10 -5.86
C VAL A 207 -27.87 -7.32 -6.59
N ASN A 208 -27.14 -7.78 -7.61
CA ASN A 208 -27.42 -9.06 -8.26
C ASN A 208 -26.87 -10.20 -7.39
N GLN A 209 -27.76 -10.88 -6.65
CA GLN A 209 -27.40 -11.95 -5.72
C GLN A 209 -26.72 -13.14 -6.39
N THR A 210 -27.08 -13.46 -7.65
CA THR A 210 -26.44 -14.55 -8.40
C THR A 210 -24.98 -14.23 -8.71
N LEU A 211 -24.70 -13.00 -9.15
CA LEU A 211 -23.33 -12.55 -9.40
C LEU A 211 -22.51 -12.47 -8.10
N LEU A 212 -23.10 -11.96 -7.02
CA LEU A 212 -22.45 -11.90 -5.71
C LEU A 212 -22.10 -13.30 -5.20
N GLY A 213 -23.03 -14.27 -5.33
CA GLY A 213 -22.78 -15.66 -4.98
C GLY A 213 -21.63 -16.27 -5.78
N TRP A 214 -21.55 -15.98 -7.08
CA TRP A 214 -20.44 -16.42 -7.93
C TRP A 214 -19.09 -15.82 -7.50
N LEU A 215 -19.05 -14.52 -7.17
CA LEU A 215 -17.84 -13.86 -6.67
C LEU A 215 -17.36 -14.46 -5.33
N ASN A 216 -18.29 -14.69 -4.40
CA ASN A 216 -17.99 -15.26 -3.08
C ASN A 216 -17.56 -16.73 -3.13
N ALA A 217 -17.87 -17.45 -4.23
CA ALA A 217 -17.42 -18.82 -4.44
C ALA A 217 -15.93 -18.91 -4.84
N ASN A 218 -15.21 -17.79 -4.96
CA ASN A 218 -13.78 -17.81 -5.22
C ASN A 218 -13.04 -18.56 -4.08
N PRO A 219 -12.15 -19.52 -4.40
CA PRO A 219 -11.43 -20.30 -3.38
C PRO A 219 -10.65 -19.46 -2.36
N TYR A 220 -10.22 -18.26 -2.74
CA TYR A 220 -9.55 -17.33 -1.84
C TYR A 220 -10.41 -16.97 -0.63
N CYS A 221 -11.71 -16.75 -0.81
CA CYS A 221 -12.65 -16.36 0.25
C CYS A 221 -12.86 -17.44 1.31
N SER A 222 -12.45 -18.68 1.03
CA SER A 222 -12.54 -19.81 1.98
C SER A 222 -11.20 -20.17 2.63
N LYS A 223 -10.11 -19.46 2.29
CA LYS A 223 -8.81 -19.70 2.92
C LYS A 223 -8.81 -19.17 4.35
N MET A 224 -8.21 -19.93 5.25
CA MET A 224 -7.91 -19.41 6.59
C MET A 224 -6.75 -18.41 6.50
N PRO A 225 -6.78 -17.34 7.31
CA PRO A 225 -5.65 -16.43 7.53
C PRO A 225 -4.35 -17.16 7.90
#